data_AF-A0A842UE63-F1
#
_entry.id   AF-A0A842UE63-F1
#
_cell.length_a   1.000
_cell.length_b   1.000
_cell.length_c   1.000
_cell.angle_alpha   90.00
_cell.angle_beta   90.00
_cell.angle_gamma   90.00
#
_symmetry.space_group_name_H-M   'P 1'
#
loop_
_entity.id
_entity.type
_entity.pdbx_description
1 polymer ?
#
loop_
_entity_poly.entity_id
_entity_poly.type
_entity_poly.pdbx_seq_one_letter_code
_entity_poly.pdbx_strand_id
1 'polypeptide(L)'
;MSNYAYGSGSFGKWIKDDYDLPVYRYTLNQTKDKRAITPCNPLWRDPSDHFHQIGNDRVLALVSNYGYVQLRQDEGAPKLLNDFYPPDGQFGGGIGFLIDNNCCLSTYYDGNNPNFERFFGVGYYRKKVSNEKYKIDQLIFAPYGDNPLLISQVMVTNNTPKEMNLRWVEYWGCQHHQLSYRSYMQAYFFGMAVNQSIGKTVSRRRKFAKRFKSYFTSQFDGKALLNKKLFKGRSFIDKFLWG
;
A
#
# COMPACT_ATOMS: atom_id res chain seq x y z
N MET A 1 16.49 -25.70 -18.43
CA MET A 1 16.75 -24.25 -18.54
C MET A 1 15.41 -23.55 -18.71
N SER A 2 15.16 -22.43 -18.03
CA SER A 2 13.86 -21.75 -18.14
C SER A 2 13.77 -21.00 -19.48
N ASN A 3 12.60 -21.02 -20.14
CA ASN A 3 12.36 -20.33 -21.41
C ASN A 3 12.16 -18.80 -21.25
N TYR A 4 12.60 -18.24 -20.13
CA TYR A 4 12.39 -16.83 -19.80
C TYR A 4 13.68 -16.04 -20.04
N ALA A 5 13.55 -14.80 -20.52
CA ALA A 5 14.66 -13.85 -20.52
C ALA A 5 15.24 -13.72 -19.09
N TYR A 6 16.54 -13.43 -18.97
CA TYR A 6 17.21 -13.32 -17.68
C TYR A 6 16.48 -12.36 -16.72
N GLY A 7 16.27 -12.79 -15.48
CA GLY A 7 15.50 -12.06 -14.46
C GLY A 7 13.96 -12.16 -14.59
N SER A 8 13.43 -12.72 -15.68
CA SER A 8 12.00 -13.00 -15.85
C SER A 8 11.63 -14.39 -15.32
N GLY A 9 10.35 -14.67 -15.12
CA GLY A 9 9.91 -15.97 -14.60
C GLY A 9 8.41 -16.09 -14.41
N SER A 10 7.99 -16.97 -13.51
CA SER A 10 6.57 -17.26 -13.24
C SER A 10 5.76 -16.03 -12.80
N PHE A 11 6.39 -15.03 -12.17
CA PHE A 11 5.70 -13.83 -11.68
C PHE A 11 5.41 -12.82 -12.80
N GLY A 12 6.22 -12.80 -13.86
CA GLY A 12 6.23 -11.71 -14.83
C GLY A 12 7.53 -11.65 -15.64
N LYS A 13 7.68 -10.53 -16.35
CA LYS A 13 8.78 -10.32 -17.29
C LYS A 13 9.36 -8.92 -17.21
N TRP A 14 10.67 -8.81 -17.40
CA TRP A 14 11.33 -7.54 -17.66
C TRP A 14 10.99 -7.05 -19.07
N ILE A 15 10.63 -5.78 -19.17
CA ILE A 15 10.46 -5.04 -20.43
C ILE A 15 11.15 -3.68 -20.29
N LYS A 16 11.15 -2.91 -21.36
CA LYS A 16 11.58 -1.50 -21.36
C LYS A 16 10.35 -0.59 -21.33
N ASP A 17 10.43 0.50 -20.59
CA ASP A 17 9.40 1.53 -20.57
C ASP A 17 9.59 2.57 -21.71
N ASP A 18 8.78 3.61 -21.70
CA ASP A 18 8.80 4.68 -22.72
C ASP A 18 10.13 5.50 -22.71
N TYR A 19 10.97 5.32 -21.69
CA TYR A 19 12.28 5.96 -21.52
C TYR A 19 13.45 4.98 -21.68
N ASP A 20 13.19 3.78 -22.21
CA ASP A 20 14.16 2.68 -22.35
C ASP A 20 14.70 2.13 -21.02
N LEU A 21 14.04 2.45 -19.89
CA LEU A 21 14.42 1.97 -18.57
C LEU A 21 13.79 0.60 -18.26
N PRO A 22 14.45 -0.24 -17.46
CA PRO A 22 13.93 -1.54 -17.11
C PRO A 22 12.69 -1.43 -16.22
N VAL A 23 11.63 -2.14 -16.59
CA VAL A 23 10.41 -2.24 -15.80
C VAL A 23 9.96 -3.69 -15.72
N TYR A 24 9.58 -4.14 -14.52
CA TYR A 24 9.06 -5.48 -14.32
C TYR A 24 7.53 -5.50 -14.48
N ARG A 25 7.04 -6.14 -15.54
CA ARG A 25 5.61 -6.36 -15.77
C ARG A 25 5.17 -7.63 -15.03
N TYR A 26 4.45 -7.45 -13.94
CA TYR A 26 3.93 -8.54 -13.12
C TYR A 26 2.60 -9.06 -13.69
N THR A 27 2.56 -10.34 -14.07
CA THR A 27 1.45 -10.96 -14.81
C THR A 27 0.72 -12.08 -14.05
N LEU A 28 1.29 -12.59 -12.96
CA LEU A 28 0.71 -13.71 -12.23
C LEU A 28 -0.59 -13.30 -11.50
N ASN A 29 -1.60 -14.17 -11.48
CA ASN A 29 -2.76 -14.00 -10.61
C ASN A 29 -2.44 -14.59 -9.23
N GLN A 30 -1.99 -13.75 -8.30
CA GLN A 30 -1.50 -14.21 -7.00
C GLN A 30 -2.58 -14.79 -6.08
N THR A 31 -3.86 -14.56 -6.35
CA THR A 31 -4.95 -15.09 -5.49
C THR A 31 -5.38 -16.50 -5.88
N LYS A 32 -5.02 -16.95 -7.09
CA LYS A 32 -5.43 -18.26 -7.64
C LYS A 32 -4.25 -19.17 -7.95
N ASP A 33 -3.08 -18.61 -8.28
CA ASP A 33 -1.92 -19.38 -8.70
C ASP A 33 -0.99 -19.74 -7.53
N LYS A 34 -0.81 -21.05 -7.28
CA LYS A 34 0.07 -21.55 -6.21
C LYS A 34 1.53 -21.15 -6.37
N ARG A 35 1.98 -20.83 -7.60
CA ARG A 35 3.35 -20.34 -7.85
C ARG A 35 3.60 -18.98 -7.20
N ALA A 36 2.55 -18.25 -6.84
CA ALA A 36 2.65 -16.97 -6.15
C ALA A 36 3.10 -17.10 -4.70
N ILE A 37 3.08 -18.31 -4.12
CA ILE A 37 3.42 -18.51 -2.71
C ILE A 37 4.94 -18.51 -2.53
N THR A 38 5.45 -17.50 -1.83
CA THR A 38 6.87 -17.37 -1.47
C THR A 38 7.12 -17.72 0.00
N PRO A 39 8.34 -18.15 0.35
CA PRO A 39 8.70 -18.39 1.75
C PRO A 39 8.71 -17.07 2.52
N CYS A 40 7.63 -16.79 3.25
CA CYS A 40 7.50 -15.64 4.13
C CYS A 40 6.86 -16.08 5.46
N ASN A 41 7.13 -15.34 6.55
CA ASN A 41 6.40 -15.53 7.78
C ASN A 41 4.98 -14.94 7.62
N PRO A 42 3.91 -15.75 7.68
CA PRO A 42 2.53 -15.28 7.43
C PRO A 42 2.06 -14.26 8.46
N LEU A 43 2.72 -14.16 9.62
CA LEU A 43 2.46 -13.13 10.62
C LEU A 43 2.99 -11.75 10.22
N TRP A 44 3.96 -11.70 9.31
CA TRP A 44 4.56 -10.46 8.81
C TRP A 44 3.91 -10.00 7.52
N ARG A 45 3.63 -10.93 6.63
CA ARG A 45 3.06 -10.64 5.32
C ARG A 45 2.42 -11.88 4.73
N ASP A 46 1.40 -11.67 3.90
CA ASP A 46 0.81 -12.74 3.11
C ASP A 46 1.87 -13.36 2.18
N PRO A 47 2.04 -14.69 2.11
CA PRO A 47 3.04 -15.33 1.25
C PRO A 47 2.93 -15.01 -0.25
N SER A 48 1.78 -14.53 -0.71
CA SER A 48 1.51 -14.15 -2.10
C SER A 48 1.66 -12.64 -2.38
N ASP A 49 1.94 -11.84 -1.34
CA ASP A 49 2.09 -10.41 -1.42
C ASP A 49 3.54 -10.02 -1.76
N HIS A 50 3.75 -9.73 -3.03
CA HIS A 50 5.03 -9.34 -3.59
C HIS A 50 5.12 -7.82 -3.68
N PHE A 51 6.25 -7.28 -3.26
CA PHE A 51 6.43 -5.84 -3.17
C PHE A 51 7.62 -5.36 -3.99
N HIS A 52 7.52 -4.11 -4.42
CA HIS A 52 8.60 -3.29 -4.96
C HIS A 52 8.75 -2.03 -4.11
N GLN A 53 9.90 -1.36 -4.25
CA GLN A 53 10.18 -0.13 -3.55
C GLN A 53 10.24 1.03 -4.53
N ILE A 54 9.56 2.12 -4.18
CA ILE A 54 9.70 3.43 -4.84
C ILE A 54 9.98 4.47 -3.75
N GLY A 55 10.56 5.61 -4.09
CA GLY A 55 10.88 6.63 -3.10
C GLY A 55 11.84 7.68 -3.62
N ASN A 56 12.17 8.62 -2.75
CA ASN A 56 13.17 9.66 -2.96
C ASN A 56 14.05 9.77 -1.71
N ASP A 57 14.74 10.90 -1.55
CA ASP A 57 15.71 11.09 -0.46
C ASP A 57 15.06 11.08 0.93
N ARG A 58 13.73 11.30 1.01
CA ARG A 58 13.02 11.52 2.27
C ARG A 58 11.94 10.49 2.59
N VAL A 59 11.27 9.96 1.57
CA VAL A 59 10.17 9.00 1.73
C VAL A 59 10.36 7.76 0.89
N LEU A 60 9.83 6.65 1.40
CA LEU A 60 9.88 5.34 0.75
C LEU A 60 8.48 4.76 0.73
N ALA A 61 8.03 4.22 -0.40
CA ALA A 61 6.77 3.52 -0.50
C ALA A 61 6.99 2.06 -0.92
N LEU A 62 6.35 1.16 -0.17
CA LEU A 62 6.23 -0.25 -0.50
C LEU A 62 4.99 -0.42 -1.36
N VAL A 63 5.17 -0.85 -2.60
CA VAL A 63 4.06 -1.05 -3.54
C VAL A 63 3.81 -2.54 -3.73
N SER A 64 2.57 -2.97 -3.58
CA SER A 64 2.19 -4.38 -3.62
C SER A 64 1.63 -4.79 -4.98
N ASN A 65 1.85 -6.05 -5.38
CA ASN A 65 1.17 -6.71 -6.48
C ASN A 65 -0.37 -6.79 -6.31
N TYR A 66 -0.89 -6.57 -5.11
CA TYR A 66 -2.32 -6.37 -4.85
C TYR A 66 -2.83 -4.97 -5.19
N GLY A 67 -1.96 -4.04 -5.57
CA GLY A 67 -2.34 -2.70 -6.01
C GLY A 67 -2.34 -1.63 -4.92
N TYR A 68 -2.12 -2.02 -3.66
CA TYR A 68 -2.02 -1.09 -2.54
C TYR A 68 -0.58 -0.60 -2.32
N VAL A 69 -0.44 0.52 -1.62
CA VAL A 69 0.82 1.19 -1.31
C VAL A 69 0.91 1.49 0.18
N GLN A 70 2.08 1.25 0.80
CA GLN A 70 2.37 1.67 2.16
C GLN A 70 3.55 2.66 2.16
N LEU A 71 3.30 3.88 2.61
CA LEU A 71 4.28 4.95 2.72
C LEU A 71 5.02 4.84 4.06
N ARG A 72 6.33 4.76 4.00
CA ARG A 72 7.27 4.78 5.12
C ARG A 72 7.91 6.17 5.22
N GLN A 73 8.03 6.65 6.45
CA GLN A 73 8.73 7.89 6.79
C GLN A 73 9.49 7.68 8.09
N ASP A 74 10.76 8.07 8.14
CA ASP A 74 11.60 7.79 9.31
C ASP A 74 11.83 9.00 10.22
N GLU A 75 11.31 10.19 9.87
CA GLU A 75 11.38 11.38 10.73
C GLU A 75 10.66 11.15 12.07
N GLY A 76 11.35 11.47 13.18
CA GLY A 76 10.86 11.27 14.55
C GLY A 76 10.83 9.80 15.01
N ALA A 77 10.62 8.85 14.09
CA ALA A 77 10.78 7.40 14.26
C ALA A 77 10.41 6.67 12.95
N PRO A 78 11.02 5.50 12.65
CA PRO A 78 10.58 4.63 11.57
C PRO A 78 9.12 4.20 11.75
N LYS A 79 8.29 4.46 10.73
CA LYS A 79 6.85 4.15 10.74
C LYS A 79 6.30 4.03 9.32
N LEU A 80 5.26 3.22 9.17
CA LEU A 80 4.35 3.32 8.03
C LEU A 80 3.26 4.34 8.37
N LEU A 81 2.93 5.22 7.45
CA LEU A 81 1.86 6.22 7.62
C LEU A 81 0.48 5.62 7.38
N ASN A 82 0.42 4.51 6.66
CA ASN A 82 -0.80 3.83 6.27
C ASN A 82 -0.61 2.30 6.31
N ASP A 83 -0.98 1.70 7.44
CA ASP A 83 -0.92 0.25 7.65
C ASP A 83 -1.83 -0.49 6.65
N PHE A 84 -1.40 -1.67 6.25
CA PHE A 84 -2.20 -2.63 5.50
C PHE A 84 -2.60 -3.74 6.48
N TYR A 85 -3.86 -3.71 6.87
CA TYR A 85 -4.45 -4.70 7.76
C TYR A 85 -5.97 -4.79 7.50
N PRO A 86 -6.37 -5.56 6.46
CA PRO A 86 -7.77 -5.70 6.06
C PRO A 86 -8.75 -6.08 7.17
N PRO A 87 -8.40 -6.92 8.17
CA PRO A 87 -9.31 -7.22 9.29
C PRO A 87 -9.76 -6.00 10.11
N ASP A 88 -8.98 -4.90 10.12
CA ASP A 88 -9.34 -3.64 10.77
C ASP A 88 -9.81 -2.56 9.76
N GLY A 89 -10.15 -2.95 8.52
CA GLY A 89 -10.54 -2.04 7.45
C GLY A 89 -9.43 -1.10 6.98
N GLN A 90 -8.16 -1.50 7.16
CA GLN A 90 -6.99 -0.73 6.71
C GLN A 90 -6.41 -1.36 5.45
N PHE A 91 -6.38 -0.62 4.34
CA PHE A 91 -5.97 -1.16 3.04
C PHE A 91 -4.73 -0.43 2.48
N GLY A 92 -3.89 0.15 3.34
CA GLY A 92 -2.76 0.94 2.89
C GLY A 92 -3.23 2.21 2.18
N GLY A 93 -2.84 2.41 0.92
CA GLY A 93 -3.19 3.59 0.13
C GLY A 93 -2.91 3.39 -1.36
N GLY A 94 -3.03 4.46 -2.13
CA GLY A 94 -2.86 4.42 -3.58
C GLY A 94 -3.94 3.63 -4.30
N ILE A 95 -5.10 3.37 -3.67
CA ILE A 95 -6.19 2.62 -4.28
C ILE A 95 -7.22 3.62 -4.81
N GLY A 96 -7.38 3.65 -6.12
CA GLY A 96 -8.43 4.41 -6.79
C GLY A 96 -9.66 3.56 -7.15
N PHE A 97 -10.83 4.17 -7.02
CA PHE A 97 -12.13 3.64 -7.44
C PHE A 97 -12.76 4.59 -8.45
N LEU A 98 -13.05 4.08 -9.65
CA LEU A 98 -13.84 4.77 -10.65
C LEU A 98 -15.28 4.25 -10.59
N ILE A 99 -16.20 5.15 -10.26
CA ILE A 99 -17.60 4.83 -10.03
C ILE A 99 -18.46 5.46 -11.13
N ASP A 100 -19.22 4.59 -11.79
CA ASP A 100 -20.39 4.86 -12.62
C ASP A 100 -21.62 4.46 -11.79
N ASN A 101 -22.81 4.96 -12.12
CA ASN A 101 -24.09 4.53 -11.56
C ASN A 101 -24.25 2.99 -11.50
N ASN A 102 -23.64 2.26 -12.45
CA ASN A 102 -23.82 0.81 -12.58
C ASN A 102 -22.55 -0.03 -12.37
N CYS A 103 -21.36 0.58 -12.20
CA CYS A 103 -20.13 -0.19 -12.02
C CYS A 103 -19.07 0.54 -11.19
N CYS A 104 -18.22 -0.25 -10.53
CA CYS A 104 -17.06 0.23 -9.78
C CYS A 104 -15.82 -0.48 -10.29
N LEU A 105 -14.92 0.25 -10.95
CA LEU A 105 -13.62 -0.26 -11.41
C LEU A 105 -12.55 0.18 -10.41
N SER A 106 -11.84 -0.80 -9.83
CA SER A 106 -10.85 -0.55 -8.78
C SER A 106 -9.43 -0.84 -9.25
N THR A 107 -8.49 -0.06 -8.73
CA THR A 107 -7.04 -0.30 -8.87
C THR A 107 -6.46 -1.10 -7.69
N TYR A 108 -7.30 -1.79 -6.94
CA TYR A 108 -6.96 -2.89 -6.04
C TYR A 108 -7.26 -4.23 -6.72
N TYR A 109 -6.32 -5.16 -6.68
CA TYR A 109 -6.46 -6.45 -7.33
C TYR A 109 -7.13 -7.47 -6.40
N ASP A 110 -8.34 -7.88 -6.75
CA ASP A 110 -9.12 -8.89 -6.03
C ASP A 110 -8.98 -10.31 -6.62
N GLY A 111 -8.25 -10.46 -7.74
CA GLY A 111 -8.09 -11.73 -8.46
C GLY A 111 -9.11 -12.00 -9.57
N ASN A 112 -10.06 -11.10 -9.80
CA ASN A 112 -11.15 -11.30 -10.77
C ASN A 112 -10.96 -10.52 -12.06
N ASN A 113 -10.27 -9.38 -12.04
CA ASN A 113 -10.05 -8.61 -13.27
C ASN A 113 -8.84 -9.15 -14.07
N PRO A 114 -9.04 -9.78 -15.25
CA PRO A 114 -7.94 -10.26 -16.09
C PRO A 114 -7.15 -9.11 -16.74
N ASN A 115 -7.76 -7.93 -16.86
CA ASN A 115 -7.15 -6.74 -17.47
C ASN A 115 -6.53 -5.81 -16.42
N PHE A 116 -5.99 -6.38 -15.34
CA PHE A 116 -5.24 -5.65 -14.33
C PHE A 116 -3.75 -5.87 -14.54
N GLU A 117 -3.05 -4.83 -14.98
CA GLU A 117 -1.62 -4.84 -15.23
C GLU A 117 -0.87 -4.06 -14.15
N ARG A 118 0.32 -4.55 -13.81
CA ARG A 118 1.19 -3.99 -12.78
C ARG A 118 2.61 -3.89 -13.31
N PHE A 119 3.17 -2.70 -13.17
CA PHE A 119 4.50 -2.38 -13.64
C PHE A 119 5.31 -1.82 -12.48
N PHE A 120 6.33 -2.55 -12.08
CA PHE A 120 7.31 -2.12 -11.07
C PHE A 120 8.50 -1.51 -11.80
N GLY A 121 8.51 -0.19 -11.91
CA GLY A 121 9.52 0.58 -12.63
C GLY A 121 10.59 1.14 -11.72
N VAL A 122 11.61 1.74 -12.32
CA VAL A 122 12.66 2.45 -11.58
C VAL A 122 12.07 3.74 -11.02
N GLY A 123 11.77 3.75 -9.72
CA GLY A 123 11.21 4.93 -9.02
C GLY A 123 9.70 5.12 -9.14
N TYR A 124 8.98 4.22 -9.83
CA TYR A 124 7.53 4.33 -10.00
C TYR A 124 6.80 2.98 -9.94
N TYR A 125 5.51 3.05 -9.64
CA TYR A 125 4.56 1.96 -9.73
C TYR A 125 3.41 2.36 -10.64
N ARG A 126 3.16 1.59 -11.70
CA ARG A 126 2.05 1.85 -12.62
C ARG A 126 1.06 0.71 -12.60
N LYS A 127 -0.21 1.05 -12.50
CA LYS A 127 -1.35 0.13 -12.57
C LYS A 127 -2.19 0.52 -13.75
N LYS A 128 -2.47 -0.45 -14.63
CA LYS A 128 -3.45 -0.27 -15.70
C LYS A 128 -4.60 -1.21 -15.46
N VAL A 129 -5.82 -0.68 -15.43
CA VAL A 129 -7.02 -1.46 -15.19
C VAL A 129 -8.06 -1.10 -16.22
N SER A 130 -8.66 -2.09 -16.85
CA SER A 130 -9.73 -1.82 -17.82
C SER A 130 -10.90 -2.79 -17.73
N ASN A 131 -12.04 -2.33 -18.21
CA ASN A 131 -13.19 -3.14 -18.57
C ASN A 131 -13.68 -2.69 -19.97
N GLU A 132 -14.87 -3.13 -20.38
CA GLU A 132 -15.46 -2.77 -21.67
C GLU A 132 -15.67 -1.26 -21.85
N LYS A 133 -15.94 -0.53 -20.77
CA LYS A 133 -16.32 0.89 -20.79
C LYS A 133 -15.15 1.83 -20.53
N TYR A 134 -14.27 1.46 -19.61
CA TYR A 134 -13.31 2.38 -19.00
C TYR A 134 -11.91 1.79 -18.96
N LYS A 135 -10.91 2.67 -19.08
CA LYS A 135 -9.51 2.38 -18.79
C LYS A 135 -9.01 3.35 -17.73
N ILE A 136 -8.27 2.85 -16.76
CA ILE A 136 -7.58 3.60 -15.73
C ILE A 136 -6.09 3.32 -15.90
N ASP A 137 -5.30 4.39 -15.93
CA ASP A 137 -3.85 4.34 -15.87
C ASP A 137 -3.40 5.18 -14.67
N GLN A 138 -2.96 4.51 -13.61
CA GLN A 138 -2.51 5.15 -12.38
C GLN A 138 -1.00 4.96 -12.23
N LEU A 139 -0.28 6.07 -12.21
CA LEU A 139 1.16 6.14 -11.97
C LEU A 139 1.40 6.72 -10.57
N ILE A 140 2.13 5.98 -9.73
CA ILE A 140 2.51 6.40 -8.39
C ILE A 140 4.03 6.49 -8.33
N PHE A 141 4.55 7.65 -7.96
CA PHE A 141 6.00 7.88 -7.89
C PHE A 141 6.34 8.95 -6.84
N ALA A 142 7.57 8.93 -6.35
CA ALA A 142 8.11 10.00 -5.53
C ALA A 142 8.98 10.90 -6.44
N PRO A 143 8.73 12.21 -6.50
CA PRO A 143 9.59 13.13 -7.25
C PRO A 143 11.02 13.09 -6.71
N TYR A 144 12.00 13.23 -7.61
CA TYR A 144 13.40 13.35 -7.23
C TYR A 144 13.63 14.52 -6.25
N GLY A 145 14.55 14.32 -5.31
CA GLY A 145 14.92 15.28 -4.26
C GLY A 145 14.32 15.00 -2.89
N ASP A 146 14.36 16.01 -2.02
CA ASP A 146 14.07 15.90 -0.57
C ASP A 146 12.61 16.22 -0.20
N ASN A 147 11.72 16.45 -1.17
CA ASN A 147 10.32 16.73 -0.85
C ASN A 147 9.63 15.46 -0.30
N PRO A 148 8.98 15.47 0.88
CA PRO A 148 8.36 14.28 1.48
C PRO A 148 7.00 13.97 0.83
N LEU A 149 6.98 13.80 -0.49
CA LEU A 149 5.77 13.68 -1.29
C LEU A 149 5.76 12.37 -2.08
N LEU A 150 4.57 11.81 -2.20
CA LEU A 150 4.26 10.74 -3.13
C LEU A 150 3.12 11.23 -4.02
N ILE A 151 3.30 11.17 -5.33
CA ILE A 151 2.32 11.63 -6.32
C ILE A 151 1.57 10.42 -6.87
N SER A 152 0.24 10.51 -6.89
CA SER A 152 -0.65 9.63 -7.65
C SER A 152 -1.17 10.42 -8.85
N GLN A 153 -0.74 10.05 -10.05
CA GLN A 153 -1.22 10.60 -11.31
C GLN A 153 -2.16 9.60 -11.95
N VAL A 154 -3.36 10.04 -12.30
CA VAL A 154 -4.42 9.18 -12.82
C VAL A 154 -4.92 9.71 -14.14
N MET A 155 -4.95 8.84 -15.15
CA MET A 155 -5.64 9.07 -16.41
C MET A 155 -6.82 8.11 -16.51
N VAL A 156 -8.01 8.64 -16.77
CA VAL A 156 -9.24 7.88 -17.01
C VAL A 156 -9.66 8.07 -18.46
N THR A 157 -9.89 6.98 -19.17
CA THR A 157 -10.39 6.98 -20.55
C THR A 157 -11.81 6.41 -20.59
N ASN A 158 -12.75 7.19 -21.11
CA ASN A 158 -14.10 6.75 -21.44
C ASN A 158 -14.12 6.19 -22.88
N ASN A 159 -14.35 4.89 -23.04
CA ASN A 159 -14.48 4.23 -24.35
C ASN A 159 -15.95 4.09 -24.79
N THR A 160 -16.91 4.62 -24.03
CA THR A 160 -18.31 4.63 -24.43
C THR A 160 -18.56 5.75 -25.46
N PRO A 161 -19.59 5.62 -26.32
CA PRO A 161 -19.89 6.65 -27.33
C PRO A 161 -20.58 7.89 -26.73
N LYS A 162 -20.79 7.95 -25.41
CA LYS A 162 -21.54 9.00 -24.73
C LYS A 162 -20.69 9.65 -23.66
N GLU A 163 -20.98 10.91 -23.38
CA GLU A 163 -20.46 11.56 -22.18
C GLU A 163 -20.97 10.85 -20.93
N MET A 164 -20.09 10.63 -19.96
CA MET A 164 -20.39 9.90 -18.73
C MET A 164 -20.04 10.77 -17.52
N ASN A 165 -20.96 10.82 -16.55
CA ASN A 165 -20.71 11.43 -15.25
C ASN A 165 -20.03 10.40 -14.34
N LEU A 166 -18.71 10.49 -14.22
CA LEU A 166 -17.89 9.53 -13.48
C LEU A 166 -17.35 10.15 -12.20
N ARG A 167 -17.28 9.35 -11.14
CA ARG A 167 -16.66 9.76 -9.87
C ARG A 167 -15.37 8.98 -9.62
N TRP A 168 -14.26 9.70 -9.49
CA TRP A 168 -12.99 9.14 -9.03
C TRP A 168 -12.82 9.35 -7.53
N VAL A 169 -12.47 8.29 -6.81
CA VAL A 169 -12.18 8.34 -5.37
C VAL A 169 -10.84 7.66 -5.12
N GLU A 170 -9.90 8.38 -4.51
CA GLU A 170 -8.68 7.76 -3.98
C GLU A 170 -8.82 7.44 -2.50
N TYR A 171 -8.42 6.23 -2.15
CA TYR A 171 -8.26 5.79 -0.78
C TYR A 171 -6.78 5.85 -0.38
N TRP A 172 -6.54 6.65 0.65
CA TRP A 172 -5.31 6.70 1.41
C TRP A 172 -5.65 6.51 2.89
N GLY A 173 -5.40 5.31 3.39
CA GLY A 173 -5.45 5.03 4.82
C GLY A 173 -4.53 5.98 5.57
N CYS A 174 -4.86 6.25 6.82
CA CYS A 174 -4.11 7.18 7.65
C CYS A 174 -3.71 6.54 8.98
N GLN A 175 -3.74 5.21 9.09
CA GLN A 175 -3.38 4.50 10.31
C GLN A 175 -1.88 4.24 10.37
N HIS A 176 -1.19 4.86 11.34
CA HIS A 176 0.25 4.75 11.45
C HIS A 176 0.64 3.39 12.06
N HIS A 177 1.71 2.77 11.58
CA HIS A 177 2.30 1.57 12.17
C HIS A 177 3.76 1.83 12.54
N GLN A 178 4.07 1.86 13.85
CA GLN A 178 5.42 2.17 14.34
C GLN A 178 6.39 1.00 14.16
N LEU A 179 7.59 1.27 13.64
CA LEU A 179 8.64 0.27 13.42
C LEU A 179 9.87 0.48 14.33
N SER A 180 9.87 1.51 15.18
CA SER A 180 11.04 1.88 16.00
C SER A 180 11.54 0.76 16.91
N TYR A 181 12.86 0.75 17.19
CA TYR A 181 13.48 -0.18 18.14
C TYR A 181 12.82 -0.11 19.52
N ARG A 182 12.50 1.09 20.01
CA ARG A 182 11.74 1.24 21.27
C ARG A 182 10.39 0.52 21.20
N SER A 183 9.63 0.72 20.13
CA SER A 183 8.35 0.02 19.93
C SER A 183 8.53 -1.50 19.82
N TYR A 184 9.62 -1.96 19.20
CA TYR A 184 9.97 -3.37 19.11
C TYR A 184 10.37 -3.96 20.47
N MET A 185 11.33 -3.36 21.18
CA MET A 185 11.81 -3.83 22.47
C MET A 185 10.71 -3.80 23.53
N GLN A 186 9.89 -2.76 23.56
CA GLN A 186 8.73 -2.73 24.44
C GLN A 186 7.72 -3.83 24.09
N ALA A 187 7.55 -4.16 22.81
CA ALA A 187 6.72 -5.29 22.44
C ALA A 187 7.36 -6.66 22.78
N TYR A 188 8.69 -6.78 22.65
CA TYR A 188 9.49 -8.01 22.78
C TYR A 188 9.84 -8.38 24.23
N PHE A 189 10.41 -7.46 25.03
CA PHE A 189 10.79 -7.72 26.42
C PHE A 189 9.59 -8.07 27.31
N PHE A 190 8.46 -7.39 27.12
CA PHE A 190 7.20 -7.75 27.79
C PHE A 190 6.52 -8.98 27.16
N GLY A 191 7.06 -9.52 26.07
CA GLY A 191 6.66 -10.81 25.49
C GLY A 191 7.37 -11.99 26.20
N MET A 192 8.62 -11.78 26.64
CA MET A 192 9.38 -12.77 27.42
C MET A 192 8.77 -13.04 28.80
N ALA A 193 8.25 -12.03 29.51
CA ALA A 193 7.59 -12.20 30.80
C ALA A 193 6.34 -13.11 30.76
N VAL A 194 5.84 -13.46 29.56
CA VAL A 194 4.63 -14.26 29.36
C VAL A 194 4.83 -15.40 28.34
N ASN A 195 6.08 -15.75 27.98
CA ASN A 195 6.45 -16.86 27.10
C ASN A 195 5.84 -16.76 25.67
N GLN A 196 6.17 -15.74 24.87
CA GLN A 196 5.37 -15.38 23.67
C GLN A 196 6.09 -15.08 22.35
N SER A 197 5.40 -15.40 21.25
CA SER A 197 5.84 -15.38 19.84
C SER A 197 5.74 -14.01 19.12
N ILE A 198 6.50 -13.89 18.02
CA ILE A 198 6.64 -12.72 17.12
C ILE A 198 5.30 -12.08 16.69
N GLY A 199 4.23 -12.85 16.51
CA GLY A 199 2.91 -12.34 16.08
C GLY A 199 2.28 -11.36 17.07
N LYS A 200 2.58 -11.51 18.37
CA LYS A 200 2.06 -10.61 19.40
C LYS A 200 2.74 -9.23 19.37
N THR A 201 3.98 -9.12 18.86
CA THR A 201 4.66 -7.83 18.66
C THR A 201 3.98 -6.98 17.58
N VAL A 202 3.56 -7.58 16.47
CA VAL A 202 2.79 -6.88 15.41
C VAL A 202 1.45 -6.39 15.97
N SER A 203 0.72 -7.26 16.68
CA SER A 203 -0.56 -6.90 17.30
C SER A 203 -0.44 -5.76 18.33
N ARG A 204 0.59 -5.78 19.19
CA ARG A 204 0.84 -4.72 20.19
C ARG A 204 1.09 -3.36 19.53
N ARG A 205 1.87 -3.32 18.45
CA ARG A 205 2.10 -2.09 17.68
C ARG A 205 0.82 -1.54 17.06
N ARG A 206 -0.05 -2.40 16.54
CA ARG A 206 -1.38 -2.00 16.04
C ARG A 206 -2.30 -1.50 17.16
N LYS A 207 -2.30 -2.14 18.33
CA LYS A 207 -3.03 -1.65 19.52
C LYS A 207 -2.55 -0.28 19.96
N PHE A 208 -1.24 -0.05 19.96
CA PHE A 208 -0.65 1.27 20.24
C PHE A 208 -1.12 2.31 19.22
N ALA A 209 -1.15 1.98 17.92
CA ALA A 209 -1.66 2.89 16.89
C ALA A 209 -3.13 3.29 17.10
N LYS A 210 -3.97 2.41 17.67
CA LYS A 210 -5.38 2.71 18.02
C LYS A 210 -5.52 3.71 19.19
N ARG A 211 -4.42 4.07 19.89
CA ARG A 211 -4.41 5.11 20.94
C ARG A 211 -4.43 6.53 20.38
N PHE A 212 -4.18 6.70 19.09
CA PHE A 212 -4.25 7.98 18.40
C PHE A 212 -5.67 8.19 17.89
N LYS A 213 -6.39 9.16 18.44
CA LYS A 213 -7.72 9.54 17.95
C LYS A 213 -7.56 10.43 16.72
N SER A 214 -8.20 10.04 15.62
CA SER A 214 -8.27 10.84 14.40
C SER A 214 -9.40 11.86 14.48
N TYR A 215 -9.14 13.06 13.97
CA TYR A 215 -10.10 14.14 13.80
C TYR A 215 -9.96 14.63 12.36
N PHE A 216 -11.07 14.61 11.62
CA PHE A 216 -11.09 15.07 10.23
C PHE A 216 -11.75 16.43 10.16
N THR A 217 -11.10 17.36 9.48
CA THR A 217 -11.63 18.69 9.18
C THR A 217 -11.57 18.93 7.69
N SER A 218 -12.65 19.46 7.12
CA SER A 218 -12.63 19.99 5.76
C SER A 218 -11.65 21.16 5.65
N GLN A 219 -10.91 21.22 4.55
CA GLN A 219 -9.98 22.28 4.19
C GLN A 219 -10.15 22.64 2.71
N PHE A 220 -9.64 23.81 2.32
CA PHE A 220 -9.69 24.31 0.94
C PHE A 220 -11.12 24.30 0.36
N ASP A 221 -12.09 24.90 1.06
CA ASP A 221 -13.49 24.98 0.65
C ASP A 221 -14.14 23.62 0.32
N GLY A 222 -13.85 22.59 1.12
CA GLY A 222 -14.42 21.26 0.88
C GLY A 222 -13.59 20.38 -0.06
N LYS A 223 -12.46 20.87 -0.59
CA LYS A 223 -11.65 20.13 -1.56
C LYS A 223 -10.66 19.15 -0.93
N ALA A 224 -10.39 19.25 0.38
CA ALA A 224 -9.57 18.26 1.08
C ALA A 224 -10.05 17.96 2.49
N LEU A 225 -9.61 16.81 3.00
CA LEU A 225 -9.76 16.44 4.41
C LEU A 225 -8.38 16.44 5.08
N LEU A 226 -8.22 17.24 6.13
CA LEU A 226 -7.06 17.19 7.00
C LEU A 226 -7.35 16.21 8.15
N ASN A 227 -6.48 15.22 8.34
CA ASN A 227 -6.51 14.35 9.52
C ASN A 227 -5.52 14.85 10.57
N LYS A 228 -6.04 15.24 11.74
CA LYS A 228 -5.25 15.50 12.94
C LYS A 228 -5.36 14.33 13.90
N LYS A 229 -4.21 13.88 14.41
CA LYS A 229 -4.14 12.80 15.39
C LYS A 229 -3.76 13.31 16.76
N LEU A 230 -4.60 13.02 17.74
CA LEU A 230 -4.31 13.28 19.16
C LEU A 230 -3.97 11.97 19.86
N PHE A 231 -2.80 11.91 20.48
CA PHE A 231 -2.44 10.79 21.33
C PHE A 231 -3.21 10.87 22.65
N LYS A 232 -4.08 9.88 22.93
CA LYS A 232 -4.88 9.83 24.17
C LYS A 232 -4.07 9.48 25.42
N GLY A 233 -2.74 9.58 25.37
CA GLY A 233 -1.85 9.04 26.39
C GLY A 233 -1.84 7.51 26.42
N ARG A 234 -1.06 6.96 27.34
CA ARG A 234 -1.03 5.53 27.67
C ARG A 234 -2.20 5.19 28.60
N SER A 235 -2.89 4.06 28.38
CA SER A 235 -3.86 3.55 29.37
C SER A 235 -3.18 3.24 30.71
N PHE A 236 -3.93 3.04 31.79
CA PHE A 236 -3.35 2.64 33.08
C PHE A 236 -2.54 1.33 32.94
N ILE A 237 -3.12 0.37 32.24
CA ILE A 237 -2.44 -0.88 31.84
C ILE A 237 -1.21 -0.56 30.98
N ASP A 238 -1.28 0.37 30.02
CA ASP A 238 -0.09 0.77 29.24
C ASP A 238 0.93 1.61 30.04
N LYS A 239 0.57 2.21 31.17
CA LYS A 239 1.54 2.89 32.02
C LYS A 239 2.28 1.87 32.88
N PHE A 240 1.54 0.89 33.41
CA PHE A 240 2.10 -0.22 34.17
C PHE A 240 2.91 -1.21 33.29
N LEU A 241 2.51 -1.38 32.03
CA LEU A 241 3.19 -2.25 31.06
C LEU A 241 4.31 -1.54 30.25
N TRP A 242 4.47 -0.22 30.35
CA TRP A 242 5.43 0.54 29.51
C TRP A 242 6.22 1.65 30.24
N GLY A 243 5.93 1.91 31.51
CA GLY A 243 6.65 2.81 32.40
C GLY A 243 7.37 2.00 33.46
#